data_AF-A0A848HPE5-F1
#
_entry.id   AF-A0A848HPE5-F1
#
_cell.length_a   1.000
_cell.length_b   1.000
_cell.length_c   1.000
_cell.angle_alpha   90.00
_cell.angle_beta   90.00
_cell.angle_gamma   90.00
#
_symmetry.space_group_name_H-M   'P 1'
#
loop_
_entity.id
_entity.type
_entity.pdbx_description
1 polymer ?
#
loop_
_entity_poly.entity_id
_entity_poly.type
_entity_poly.pdbx_seq_one_letter_code
_entity_poly.pdbx_strand_id
1 'polypeptide(L)'
;MTYEEYLDEITTLLTEIYDLEDAAAIKLVVDAQAADFFVKHDDQEEMRTLEQARKDAVTLFTDKQNKQKTQESQQRRVHQKK
;
A
#
# COMPACT_ATOMS: atom_id res chain seq x y z
N MET A 1 -2.53 8.12 16.80
CA MET A 1 -2.15 6.73 17.08
C MET A 1 -0.63 6.67 17.16
N THR A 2 -0.06 5.66 17.80
CA THR A 2 1.38 5.40 17.65
C THR A 2 1.71 5.02 16.20
N TYR A 3 2.99 5.04 15.83
CA TYR A 3 3.41 4.65 14.49
C TYR A 3 3.03 3.20 14.16
N GLU A 4 3.32 2.27 15.07
CA GLU A 4 3.01 0.84 14.88
C GLU A 4 1.49 0.60 14.79
N GLU A 5 0.69 1.21 15.68
CA GLU A 5 -0.78 1.13 15.60
C GLU A 5 -1.31 1.70 14.28
N TYR A 6 -0.66 2.73 13.73
CA TYR A 6 -1.05 3.32 12.46
C TYR A 6 -0.76 2.37 11.28
N LEU A 7 0.39 1.69 11.29
CA LEU A 7 0.73 0.71 10.26
C LEU A 7 -0.16 -0.55 10.35
N ASP A 8 -0.47 -1.00 11.56
CA ASP A 8 -1.37 -2.11 11.80
C ASP A 8 -2.80 -1.79 11.35
N GLU A 9 -3.28 -0.57 11.61
CA GLU A 9 -4.58 -0.09 11.13
C GLU A 9 -4.63 -0.05 9.59
N ILE A 10 -3.59 0.44 8.92
CA ILE A 10 -3.52 0.40 7.45
C ILE A 10 -3.58 -1.04 6.93
N THR A 11 -2.83 -1.94 7.58
CA THR A 11 -2.81 -3.37 7.21
C THR A 11 -4.19 -3.99 7.35
N THR A 12 -4.86 -3.74 8.48
CA THR A 12 -6.23 -4.20 8.74
C THR A 12 -7.21 -3.64 7.70
N LEU A 13 -7.11 -2.36 7.37
CA LEU A 13 -7.98 -1.76 6.35
C LEU A 13 -7.75 -2.36 4.95
N LEU A 14 -6.50 -2.73 4.63
CA LEU A 14 -6.18 -3.40 3.37
C LEU A 14 -6.81 -4.79 3.27
N THR A 15 -6.85 -5.56 4.37
CA THR A 15 -7.50 -6.87 4.40
C THR A 15 -9.02 -6.72 4.39
N GLU A 16 -9.59 -5.81 5.17
CA GLU A 16 -11.04 -5.61 5.28
C GLU A 16 -11.68 -5.01 4.02
N ILE A 17 -11.06 -4.00 3.40
CA ILE A 17 -11.66 -3.26 2.28
C ILE A 17 -11.48 -4.01 0.96
N TYR A 18 -10.34 -4.67 0.79
CA TYR A 18 -9.93 -5.25 -0.49
C TYR A 18 -9.78 -6.77 -0.48
N ASP A 19 -10.12 -7.44 0.64
CA ASP A 19 -10.03 -8.89 0.81
C ASP A 19 -8.64 -9.42 0.46
N LEU A 20 -7.60 -8.66 0.87
CA LEU A 20 -6.23 -9.08 0.73
C LEU A 20 -5.90 -10.09 1.82
N GLU A 21 -5.18 -11.15 1.45
CA GLU A 21 -4.49 -12.01 2.41
C GLU A 21 -3.56 -11.18 3.30
N ASP A 22 -3.48 -11.50 4.59
CA ASP A 22 -2.67 -10.76 5.58
C ASP A 22 -1.23 -10.56 5.09
N ALA A 23 -0.61 -11.64 4.58
CA ALA A 23 0.76 -11.58 4.07
C ALA A 23 0.92 -10.60 2.89
N ALA A 24 -0.12 -10.46 2.06
CA ALA A 24 -0.10 -9.53 0.94
C ALA A 24 -0.30 -8.07 1.41
N ALA A 25 -1.17 -7.84 2.39
CA ALA A 25 -1.38 -6.53 3.00
C ALA A 25 -0.11 -6.05 3.74
N ILE A 26 0.46 -6.91 4.60
CA ILE A 26 1.71 -6.64 5.33
C ILE A 26 2.84 -6.32 4.37
N LYS A 27 3.04 -7.15 3.33
CA LYS A 27 4.09 -6.91 2.35
C LYS A 27 3.95 -5.53 1.70
N LEU A 28 2.72 -5.12 1.42
CA LEU A 28 2.45 -3.86 0.74
C LEU A 28 2.77 -2.65 1.63
N VAL A 29 2.50 -2.75 2.93
CA VAL A 29 2.92 -1.73 3.92
C VAL A 29 4.44 -1.71 4.07
N VAL A 30 5.10 -2.86 4.17
CA VAL A 30 6.57 -2.95 4.26
C VAL A 30 7.25 -2.39 3.01
N ASP A 31 6.74 -2.70 1.82
CA ASP A 31 7.24 -2.14 0.55
C ASP A 31 7.08 -0.60 0.53
N ALA A 32 6.02 -0.07 1.13
CA ALA A 32 5.79 1.37 1.23
C ALA A 32 6.73 2.04 2.26
N GLN A 33 7.00 1.39 3.40
CA GLN A 33 8.01 1.83 4.35
C GLN A 33 9.40 1.90 3.69
N ALA A 34 9.78 0.87 2.93
CA ALA A 34 11.05 0.85 2.18
C ALA A 34 11.13 1.89 1.05
N ALA A 35 10.00 2.45 0.63
CA ALA A 35 9.91 3.50 -0.38
C ALA A 35 9.75 4.91 0.24
N ASP A 36 10.04 5.06 1.53
CA ASP A 36 9.95 6.31 2.28
C ASP A 36 8.53 6.93 2.29
N PHE A 37 7.48 6.15 2.02
CA PHE A 37 6.11 6.64 1.92
C PHE A 37 5.61 7.24 3.23
N PHE A 38 6.00 6.64 4.36
CA PHE A 38 5.52 7.03 5.69
C PHE A 38 6.42 8.04 6.43
N VAL A 39 7.53 8.51 5.85
CA VAL A 39 8.49 9.39 6.54
C VAL A 39 7.84 10.63 7.17
N LYS A 40 6.84 11.22 6.49
CA LYS A 40 6.12 12.37 7.05
C LYS A 40 5.32 12.05 8.32
N HIS A 41 4.87 10.81 8.47
CA HIS A 41 4.12 10.34 9.64
C HIS A 41 5.03 10.08 10.86
N ASP A 42 6.35 9.97 10.65
CA ASP A 42 7.33 9.90 11.75
C ASP A 42 7.45 11.27 12.44
N ASP A 43 7.55 12.34 11.66
CA ASP A 43 7.71 13.71 12.19
C ASP A 43 6.39 14.36 12.61
N GLN A 44 5.26 13.94 12.03
CA GLN A 44 3.94 14.56 12.26
C GLN A 44 2.96 13.55 12.86
N GLU A 45 3.00 13.45 14.18
CA GLU A 45 2.16 12.51 14.92
C GLU A 45 0.65 12.75 14.69
N GLU A 46 0.25 14.00 14.45
CA GLU A 46 -1.14 14.36 14.15
C GLU A 46 -1.66 13.79 12.84
N MET A 47 -0.79 13.35 11.92
CA MET A 47 -1.20 12.69 10.69
C MET A 47 -1.66 11.25 10.93
N ARG A 48 -1.25 10.62 12.04
CA ARG A 48 -1.54 9.21 12.36
C ARG A 48 -2.95 9.04 12.92
N THR A 49 -3.93 9.34 12.07
CA THR A 49 -5.38 9.24 12.33
C THR A 49 -6.01 8.12 11.53
N LEU A 50 -7.16 7.62 11.97
CA LEU A 50 -7.93 6.61 11.24
C LEU A 50 -8.34 7.09 9.83
N GLU A 51 -8.68 8.37 9.69
CA GLU A 51 -9.03 8.94 8.39
C GLU A 51 -7.84 8.90 7.42
N GLN A 52 -6.64 9.24 7.90
CA GLN A 52 -5.43 9.18 7.09
C GLN A 52 -5.04 7.73 6.78
N ALA A 53 -5.17 6.81 7.73
CA ALA A 53 -4.90 5.38 7.49
C ALA A 53 -5.76 4.82 6.35
N ARG A 54 -7.05 5.20 6.29
CA ARG A 54 -7.93 4.84 5.17
C ARG A 54 -7.46 5.41 3.83
N LYS A 55 -7.04 6.68 3.79
CA LYS A 55 -6.53 7.31 2.56
C LYS A 55 -5.25 6.63 2.08
N ASP A 56 -4.37 6.30 3.00
CA ASP A 56 -3.10 5.65 2.69
C ASP A 56 -3.32 4.23 2.20
N ALA A 57 -4.20 3.44 2.84
CA ALA A 57 -4.60 2.11 2.36
C ALA A 57 -5.15 2.13 0.92
N VAL A 58 -6.01 3.11 0.58
CA VAL A 58 -6.53 3.29 -0.78
C VAL A 58 -5.41 3.61 -1.78
N THR A 59 -4.51 4.51 -1.41
CA THR A 59 -3.36 4.92 -2.25
C THR A 59 -2.47 3.73 -2.55
N LEU A 60 -2.11 3.01 -1.50
CA LEU A 60 -1.30 1.80 -1.51
C LEU A 60 -1.89 0.70 -2.40
N PHE A 61 -3.18 0.39 -2.27
CA PHE A 61 -3.83 -0.58 -3.15
C PHE A 61 -3.89 -0.12 -4.60
N THR A 62 -4.20 1.16 -4.84
CA THR A 62 -4.28 1.74 -6.19
C THR A 62 -2.94 1.66 -6.91
N ASP A 63 -1.84 1.98 -6.22
CA ASP A 63 -0.49 1.89 -6.77
C ASP A 63 -0.11 0.45 -7.11
N LYS A 64 -0.49 -0.53 -6.27
CA LYS A 64 -0.33 -1.96 -6.61
C LYS A 64 -1.06 -2.30 -7.91
N GLN A 65 -2.32 -1.89 -8.06
CA GLN A 65 -3.11 -2.17 -9.27
C GLN A 65 -2.48 -1.54 -10.51
N ASN A 66 -1.99 -0.30 -10.40
CA ASN A 66 -1.34 0.40 -11.50
C ASN A 66 -0.02 -0.26 -11.91
N LYS A 67 0.79 -0.71 -10.94
CA LYS A 67 2.01 -1.47 -11.20
C LYS A 67 1.71 -2.79 -11.92
N GLN A 68 0.68 -3.54 -11.48
CA GLN A 68 0.29 -4.79 -12.13
C GLN A 68 -0.15 -4.58 -13.58
N LYS A 69 -1.05 -3.62 -13.84
CA LYS A 69 -1.50 -3.29 -15.21
C LYS A 69 -0.35 -2.89 -16.12
N THR A 70 0.62 -2.14 -15.59
CA THR A 70 1.81 -1.72 -16.34
C THR A 70 2.67 -2.93 -16.72
N GLN A 71 2.94 -3.83 -15.77
CA GLN A 71 3.71 -5.05 -16.01
C GLN A 71 3.03 -5.98 -17.02
N GLU A 72 1.72 -6.19 -16.91
CA GLU A 72 0.96 -7.01 -17.86
C GLU A 72 1.02 -6.45 -19.29
N SER A 73 0.89 -5.12 -19.42
CA SER A 73 0.95 -4.44 -20.71
C SER A 73 2.32 -4.59 -21.37
N GLN A 74 3.40 -4.51 -20.58
CA GLN A 74 4.76 -4.73 -21.05
C GLN A 74 4.98 -6.19 -21.47
N GLN A 75 4.52 -7.16 -20.67
CA GLN A 75 4.63 -8.59 -20.98
C GLN A 75 3.89 -8.97 -22.28
N ARG A 76 2.67 -8.44 -22.50
CA ARG A 76 1.91 -8.67 -23.75
C ARG A 76 2.66 -8.16 -24.98
N ARG A 77 3.28 -6.97 -24.90
CA ARG A 77 4.07 -6.40 -26.00
C ARG A 77 5.30 -7.23 -26.34
N VAL A 78 5.94 -7.86 -25.34
CA VAL A 78 7.10 -8.74 -25.57
C VAL A 78 6.67 -10.04 -26.25
N HIS A 79 5.55 -10.64 -25.83
CA HIS A 79 5.05 -11.88 -26.42
C HIS A 79 4.56 -11.71 -27.87
N GLN A 80 3.95 -10.56 -28.22
CA GLN A 80 3.50 -10.29 -29.59
C GLN A 80 4.63 -10.01 -30.60
N LYS A 81 5.86 -9.79 -30.12
CA LYS A 81 7.04 -9.52 -30.97
C LYS A 81 7.90 -10.77 -31.24
N LYS A 82 7.55 -11.92 -30.67
CA LYS A 82 8.19 -13.22 -30.94
C LYS A 82 7.33 -14.01 -31.92
#